data_AF-A0A7W4GWK1-F1
#
_entry.id   AF-A0A7W4GWK1-F1
#
_cell.length_a   1.000
_cell.length_b   1.000
_cell.length_c   1.000
_cell.angle_alpha   90.00
_cell.angle_beta   90.00
_cell.angle_gamma   90.00
#
_symmetry.space_group_name_H-M   'P 1'
#
loop_
_entity.id
_entity.type
_entity.pdbx_description
1 polymer ?
#
loop_
_entity_poly.entity_id
_entity_poly.type
_entity_poly.pdbx_seq_one_letter_code
_entity_poly.pdbx_strand_id
1 'polypeptide(L)'
;MVISGLVSLVFLPLAIIIVGAAALLAGGRRARSLAFDETIYPGLRSLRRATIRYRGIGLAVGGVAGVAALAWGHLRPLTFAAPLLAAVVVVAAIVVGQQSAYRAARVTGSAGLERRQLRSYLPPALTRWTVCLLALLLTAVLFSTLAASPDDMGRAGRAVSVWWIEGEGAQSGTYGAARTPFPGSFYTSWVGLALALLLALAVLGLVLTVRRPRNGADPELVRVDDALRRITVEGIVAAVGVGVSGSALAVTLVSGMDLLELGPVPLATASGAVSLIVAVGALVGLLGSAVVLLVPRDGGGR
;
A
#
# COMPACT_ATOMS: atom_id res chain seq x y z
N MET A 1 10.92 26.10 4.28
CA MET A 1 11.33 25.24 3.14
C MET A 1 12.55 24.35 3.42
N VAL A 2 13.59 24.79 4.14
CA VAL A 2 14.81 23.98 4.40
C VAL A 2 14.58 22.83 5.40
N ILE A 3 13.73 23.03 6.42
CA ILE A 3 13.43 22.03 7.46
C ILE A 3 12.65 20.84 6.87
N SER A 4 11.72 21.10 5.95
CA SER A 4 10.94 20.07 5.24
C SER A 4 11.83 19.16 4.38
N GLY A 5 12.93 19.70 3.83
CA GLY A 5 13.92 18.94 3.06
C GLY A 5 14.78 18.02 3.91
N LEU A 6 15.22 18.49 5.09
CA LEU A 6 16.07 17.71 6.01
C LEU A 6 15.34 16.52 6.64
N VAL A 7 14.08 16.68 7.02
CA VAL A 7 13.24 15.58 7.53
C VAL A 7 13.03 14.51 6.45
N SER A 8 12.80 14.91 5.20
CA SER A 8 12.69 13.97 4.08
C SER A 8 14.01 13.21 3.81
N LEU A 9 15.16 13.88 3.97
CA LEU A 9 16.47 13.32 3.66
C LEU A 9 16.97 12.28 4.67
N VAL A 10 16.56 12.36 5.94
CA VAL A 10 17.02 11.44 7.00
C VAL A 10 16.02 10.30 7.25
N PHE A 11 14.72 10.59 7.26
CA PHE A 11 13.72 9.56 7.58
C PHE A 11 13.51 8.56 6.44
N LEU A 12 13.67 8.98 5.19
CA LEU A 12 13.56 8.09 4.03
C LEU A 12 14.64 7.00 4.00
N PRO A 13 15.96 7.30 4.10
CA PRO A 13 16.98 6.26 4.13
C PRO A 13 16.87 5.41 5.39
N LEU A 14 16.53 5.99 6.55
CA LEU A 14 16.33 5.22 7.79
C LEU A 14 15.18 4.22 7.65
N ALA A 15 14.04 4.64 7.09
CA ALA A 15 12.92 3.75 6.82
C ALA A 15 13.31 2.64 5.83
N ILE A 16 14.05 2.97 4.75
CA ILE A 16 14.57 1.98 3.80
C ILE A 16 15.50 0.97 4.50
N ILE A 17 16.41 1.43 5.36
CA ILE A 17 17.32 0.58 6.13
C ILE A 17 16.55 -0.34 7.09
N ILE A 18 15.56 0.19 7.81
CA ILE A 18 14.74 -0.60 8.74
C ILE A 18 13.93 -1.66 7.99
N VAL A 19 13.30 -1.31 6.86
CA VAL A 19 12.59 -2.29 6.01
C VAL A 19 13.56 -3.33 5.49
N GLY A 20 14.73 -2.91 4.99
CA GLY A 20 15.76 -3.80 4.48
C GLY A 20 16.26 -4.79 5.53
N ALA A 21 16.61 -4.30 6.72
CA ALA A 21 17.07 -5.12 7.84
C ALA A 21 15.98 -6.08 8.33
N ALA A 22 14.75 -5.59 8.50
CA ALA A 22 13.62 -6.42 8.90
C ALA A 22 13.28 -7.49 7.85
N ALA A 23 13.36 -7.15 6.56
CA ALA A 23 13.16 -8.09 5.45
C ALA A 23 14.28 -9.14 5.39
N LEU A 24 15.54 -8.76 5.62
CA LEU A 24 16.66 -9.72 5.66
C LEU A 24 16.53 -10.68 6.86
N LEU A 25 16.23 -10.17 8.05
CA LEU A 25 16.08 -10.97 9.27
C LEU A 25 14.86 -11.89 9.21
N ALA A 26 13.72 -11.38 8.73
CA ALA A 26 12.52 -12.20 8.52
C ALA A 26 12.72 -13.19 7.38
N GLY A 27 13.40 -12.77 6.30
CA GLY A 27 13.71 -13.55 5.11
C GLY A 27 14.49 -14.82 5.41
N GLY A 28 15.58 -14.69 6.17
CA GLY A 28 16.43 -15.82 6.54
C GLY A 28 15.76 -16.82 7.49
N ARG A 29 14.74 -16.40 8.26
CA ARG A 29 13.97 -17.29 9.14
C ARG A 29 12.86 -18.03 8.38
N ARG A 30 12.16 -17.35 7.47
CA ARG A 30 11.02 -17.93 6.73
C ARG A 30 11.47 -18.81 5.57
N ALA A 31 12.50 -18.43 4.81
CA ALA A 31 12.99 -19.23 3.67
C ALA A 31 13.34 -20.70 4.00
N ARG A 32 13.66 -21.00 5.26
CA ARG A 32 13.98 -22.35 5.75
C ARG A 32 12.77 -23.28 5.95
N SER A 33 11.55 -22.75 5.96
CA SER A 33 10.37 -23.51 6.40
C SER A 33 9.52 -24.08 5.25
N LEU A 34 9.80 -23.74 3.99
CA LEU A 34 9.24 -24.38 2.79
C LEU A 34 10.27 -25.31 2.13
N ALA A 35 10.90 -26.18 2.92
CA ALA A 35 11.73 -27.24 2.38
C ALA A 35 10.82 -28.36 1.83
N PHE A 36 10.84 -28.55 0.52
CA PHE A 36 10.27 -29.72 -0.16
C PHE A 36 11.33 -30.25 -1.12
N ASP A 37 11.23 -31.52 -1.48
CA ASP A 37 12.17 -32.12 -2.41
C ASP A 37 11.92 -31.58 -3.83
N GLU A 38 12.75 -30.63 -4.26
CA GLU A 38 12.66 -30.02 -5.58
C GLU A 38 12.94 -31.02 -6.72
N THR A 39 13.54 -32.18 -6.42
CA THR A 39 13.84 -33.22 -7.41
C THR A 39 12.59 -34.00 -7.82
N ILE A 40 11.65 -34.20 -6.89
CA ILE A 40 10.41 -34.97 -7.10
C ILE A 40 9.37 -34.14 -7.86
N TYR A 41 9.32 -32.81 -7.64
CA TYR A 41 8.31 -31.92 -8.23
C TYR A 41 8.91 -30.71 -8.98
N PRO A 42 9.49 -30.90 -10.18
CA PRO A 42 10.15 -29.83 -10.93
C PRO A 42 9.21 -28.68 -11.33
N GLY A 43 7.91 -28.96 -11.54
CA GLY A 43 6.88 -27.95 -11.83
C GLY A 43 6.60 -26.99 -10.66
N LEU A 44 6.79 -27.43 -9.41
CA LEU A 44 6.61 -26.59 -8.23
C LEU A 44 7.80 -25.64 -8.03
N ARG A 45 9.01 -26.09 -8.38
CA ARG A 45 10.23 -25.26 -8.40
C ARG A 45 10.12 -24.09 -9.36
N SER A 46 9.62 -24.33 -10.57
CA SER A 46 9.43 -23.26 -11.58
C SER A 46 8.38 -22.25 -11.12
N LEU A 47 7.28 -22.71 -10.50
CA LEU A 47 6.25 -21.84 -9.96
C LEU A 47 6.76 -20.98 -8.80
N ARG A 48 7.57 -21.55 -7.89
CA ARG A 48 8.21 -20.80 -6.78
C ARG A 48 9.14 -19.71 -7.31
N ARG A 49 10.03 -20.06 -8.24
CA ARG A 49 10.97 -19.09 -8.85
C ARG A 49 10.24 -17.99 -9.61
N ALA A 50 9.21 -18.34 -10.38
CA ALA A 50 8.37 -17.36 -11.06
C ALA A 50 7.72 -16.41 -10.04
N THR A 51 7.13 -16.93 -8.96
CA THR A 51 6.50 -16.12 -7.92
C THR A 51 7.45 -15.09 -7.32
N ILE A 52 8.67 -15.51 -6.95
CA ILE A 52 9.69 -14.60 -6.38
C ILE A 52 10.15 -13.58 -7.43
N ARG A 53 10.44 -14.04 -8.65
CA ARG A 53 10.91 -13.17 -9.75
C ARG A 53 9.89 -12.10 -10.11
N TYR A 54 8.64 -12.47 -10.31
CA TYR A 54 7.58 -11.53 -10.69
C TYR A 54 7.21 -10.56 -9.56
N ARG A 55 7.39 -10.95 -8.28
CA ARG A 55 7.33 -9.99 -7.17
C ARG A 55 8.45 -8.96 -7.23
N GLY A 56 9.69 -9.41 -7.43
CA GLY A 56 10.84 -8.50 -7.57
C GLY A 56 10.67 -7.54 -8.75
N ILE A 57 10.22 -8.05 -9.91
CA ILE A 57 9.89 -7.22 -11.08
C ILE A 57 8.77 -6.24 -10.73
N GLY A 58 7.69 -6.72 -10.09
CA GLY A 58 6.57 -5.87 -9.67
C GLY A 58 6.99 -4.74 -8.75
N LEU A 59 7.87 -5.01 -7.78
CA LEU A 59 8.43 -4.00 -6.88
C LEU A 59 9.30 -2.98 -7.62
N ALA A 60 10.17 -3.44 -8.52
CA ALA A 60 11.03 -2.56 -9.30
C ALA A 60 10.21 -1.65 -10.23
N VAL A 61 9.35 -2.25 -11.07
CA VAL A 61 8.49 -1.51 -12.01
C VAL A 61 7.47 -0.65 -11.26
N GLY A 62 6.93 -1.14 -10.14
CA GLY A 62 6.03 -0.36 -9.28
C GLY A 62 6.71 0.85 -8.65
N GLY A 63 7.96 0.71 -8.20
CA GLY A 63 8.78 1.83 -7.73
C GLY A 63 8.98 2.88 -8.83
N VAL A 64 9.34 2.45 -10.04
CA VAL A 64 9.44 3.34 -11.21
C VAL A 64 8.11 4.02 -11.52
N ALA A 65 7.00 3.30 -11.52
CA ALA A 65 5.67 3.85 -11.75
C ALA A 65 5.26 4.87 -10.67
N GLY A 66 5.59 4.61 -9.41
CA GLY A 66 5.38 5.56 -8.32
C GLY A 66 6.19 6.85 -8.52
N VAL A 67 7.48 6.74 -8.84
CA VAL A 67 8.33 7.91 -9.14
C VAL A 67 7.82 8.68 -10.36
N ALA A 68 7.42 7.98 -11.42
CA ALA A 68 6.83 8.58 -12.61
C ALA A 68 5.53 9.33 -12.27
N ALA A 69 4.68 8.77 -11.41
CA ALA A 69 3.47 9.43 -10.93
C ALA A 69 3.78 10.72 -10.14
N LEU A 70 4.82 10.73 -9.30
CA LEU A 70 5.27 11.93 -8.60
C LEU A 70 5.78 13.02 -9.55
N ALA A 71 6.36 12.63 -10.69
CA ALA A 71 6.86 13.54 -11.71
C ALA A 71 5.79 13.97 -12.73
N TRP A 72 4.59 13.38 -12.67
CA TRP A 72 3.58 13.54 -13.72
C TRP A 72 2.83 14.86 -13.60
N GLY A 73 2.90 15.69 -14.65
CA GLY A 73 2.11 16.91 -14.80
C GLY A 73 2.62 18.09 -13.96
N HIS A 74 2.29 19.30 -14.43
CA HIS A 74 2.80 20.56 -13.82
C HIS A 74 2.37 20.72 -12.35
N LEU A 75 1.16 20.29 -12.00
CA LEU A 75 0.60 20.38 -10.64
C LEU A 75 0.72 19.08 -9.83
N ARG A 76 1.40 18.07 -10.39
CA ARG A 76 1.62 16.76 -9.76
C ARG A 76 0.36 16.14 -9.13
N PRO A 77 -0.76 16.02 -9.88
CA PRO A 77 -2.05 15.54 -9.35
C PRO A 77 -1.97 14.13 -8.73
N LEU A 78 -1.01 13.31 -9.16
CA LEU A 78 -0.85 11.93 -8.72
C LEU A 78 0.03 11.78 -7.46
N THR A 79 0.49 12.87 -6.85
CA THR A 79 1.47 12.83 -5.74
C THR A 79 1.03 11.88 -4.61
N PHE A 80 -0.22 12.01 -4.16
CA PHE A 80 -0.77 11.21 -3.06
C PHE A 80 -1.30 9.85 -3.52
N ALA A 81 -1.51 9.65 -4.83
CA ALA A 81 -1.93 8.40 -5.43
C ALA A 81 -0.75 7.49 -5.81
N ALA A 82 0.47 8.02 -5.85
CA ALA A 82 1.66 7.30 -6.29
C ALA A 82 1.90 5.96 -5.56
N PRO A 83 1.74 5.84 -4.22
CA PRO A 83 1.91 4.56 -3.54
C PRO A 83 0.85 3.52 -3.96
N LEU A 84 -0.39 3.95 -4.20
CA LEU A 84 -1.45 3.06 -4.72
C LEU A 84 -1.13 2.59 -6.14
N LEU A 85 -0.69 3.49 -7.02
CA LEU A 85 -0.31 3.14 -8.39
C LEU A 85 0.88 2.17 -8.42
N ALA A 86 1.89 2.38 -7.57
CA ALA A 86 2.97 1.43 -7.38
C ALA A 86 2.45 0.05 -6.95
N ALA A 87 1.53 0.02 -5.98
CA ALA A 87 0.91 -1.23 -5.52
C ALA A 87 0.06 -1.91 -6.62
N VAL A 88 -0.63 -1.15 -7.49
CA VAL A 88 -1.37 -1.69 -8.64
C VAL A 88 -0.41 -2.49 -9.54
N VAL A 89 0.75 -1.92 -9.86
CA VAL A 89 1.77 -2.59 -10.69
C VAL A 89 2.32 -3.83 -10.01
N VAL A 90 2.57 -3.78 -8.70
CA VAL A 90 3.02 -4.94 -7.93
C VAL A 90 1.98 -6.07 -7.99
N VAL A 91 0.70 -5.76 -7.73
CA VAL A 91 -0.39 -6.75 -7.78
C VAL A 91 -0.53 -7.29 -9.21
N ALA A 92 -0.46 -6.45 -10.24
CA ALA A 92 -0.51 -6.87 -11.64
C ALA A 92 0.60 -7.87 -11.96
N ALA A 93 1.84 -7.57 -11.56
CA ALA A 93 2.98 -8.45 -11.77
C ALA A 93 2.82 -9.79 -11.04
N ILE A 94 2.30 -9.79 -9.81
CA ILE A 94 1.99 -11.02 -9.08
C ILE A 94 0.96 -11.86 -9.85
N VAL A 95 -0.13 -11.24 -10.33
CA VAL A 95 -1.19 -11.93 -11.07
C VAL A 95 -0.67 -12.49 -12.39
N VAL A 96 0.06 -11.69 -13.17
CA VAL A 96 0.68 -12.12 -14.45
C VAL A 96 1.69 -13.24 -14.21
N GLY A 97 2.51 -13.14 -13.16
CA GLY A 97 3.47 -14.16 -12.79
C GLY A 97 2.82 -15.50 -12.43
N GLN A 98 1.73 -15.46 -11.67
CA GLN A 98 0.96 -16.67 -11.35
C GLN A 98 0.31 -17.29 -12.58
N GLN A 99 -0.31 -16.47 -13.42
CA GLN A 99 -1.03 -16.96 -14.61
C GLN A 99 -0.07 -17.55 -15.65
N SER A 100 1.07 -16.89 -15.89
CA SER A 100 2.10 -17.40 -16.81
C SER A 100 2.68 -18.73 -16.32
N ALA A 101 3.04 -18.82 -15.04
CA ALA A 101 3.59 -20.04 -14.46
C ALA A 101 2.56 -21.18 -14.43
N TYR A 102 1.30 -20.87 -14.11
CA TYR A 102 0.22 -21.87 -14.15
C TYR A 102 -0.01 -22.43 -15.55
N ARG A 103 -0.09 -21.55 -16.57
CA ARG A 103 -0.29 -21.98 -17.97
C ARG A 103 0.83 -22.92 -18.44
N ALA A 104 2.07 -22.64 -18.06
CA ALA A 104 3.21 -23.49 -18.41
C ALA A 104 3.20 -24.85 -17.70
N ALA A 105 2.62 -24.93 -16.49
CA ALA A 105 2.60 -26.15 -15.69
C ALA A 105 1.31 -26.99 -15.84
N ARG A 106 0.35 -26.56 -16.67
CA ARG A 106 -0.96 -27.20 -16.78
C ARG A 106 -0.85 -28.57 -17.47
N VAL A 107 -1.41 -29.60 -16.84
CA VAL A 107 -1.58 -30.93 -17.43
C VAL A 107 -3.05 -31.11 -17.83
N THR A 108 -3.31 -31.53 -19.07
CA THR A 108 -4.67 -31.72 -19.59
C THR A 108 -5.30 -33.00 -19.02
N GLY A 109 -6.59 -32.96 -18.67
CA GLY A 109 -7.37 -34.17 -18.35
C GLY A 109 -7.61 -34.49 -16.87
N SER A 110 -7.06 -33.73 -15.91
CA SER A 110 -7.37 -33.90 -14.48
C SER A 110 -8.12 -32.69 -13.91
N ALA A 111 -9.33 -32.90 -13.40
CA ALA A 111 -10.08 -31.87 -12.67
C ALA A 111 -10.70 -32.46 -11.40
N GLY A 112 -10.06 -32.23 -10.25
CA GLY A 112 -10.65 -32.57 -8.96
C GLY A 112 -11.80 -31.61 -8.60
N LEU A 113 -12.94 -32.16 -8.17
CA LEU A 113 -14.06 -31.39 -7.63
C LEU A 113 -13.81 -31.10 -6.15
N GLU A 114 -13.52 -29.84 -5.83
CA GLU A 114 -13.31 -29.37 -4.46
C GLU A 114 -14.06 -28.08 -4.20
N ARG A 115 -14.64 -27.96 -3.00
CA ARG A 115 -15.29 -26.73 -2.56
C ARG A 115 -14.24 -25.75 -2.05
N ARG A 116 -13.84 -24.81 -2.88
CA ARG A 116 -12.81 -23.81 -2.54
C ARG A 116 -13.45 -22.53 -2.01
N GLN A 117 -13.17 -22.22 -0.74
CA GLN A 117 -13.61 -20.97 -0.12
C GLN A 117 -12.45 -19.99 -0.03
N LEU A 118 -12.68 -18.74 -0.47
CA LEU A 118 -11.69 -17.66 -0.41
C LEU A 118 -11.17 -17.43 1.02
N ARG A 119 -12.08 -17.53 2.00
CA ARG A 119 -11.79 -17.32 3.42
C ARG A 119 -10.73 -18.29 3.97
N SER A 120 -10.60 -19.49 3.38
CA SER A 120 -9.62 -20.49 3.80
C SER A 120 -8.18 -20.12 3.42
N TYR A 121 -8.00 -19.15 2.51
CA TYR A 121 -6.68 -18.73 2.02
C TYR A 121 -6.26 -17.34 2.50
N LEU A 122 -7.21 -16.54 3.01
CA LEU A 122 -6.92 -15.18 3.46
C LEU A 122 -6.20 -15.21 4.83
N PRO A 123 -5.05 -14.52 4.97
CA PRO A 123 -4.39 -14.39 6.26
C PRO A 123 -5.22 -13.45 7.17
N PRO A 124 -5.90 -13.94 8.22
CA PRO A 124 -6.93 -13.16 8.91
C PRO A 124 -6.35 -11.96 9.67
N ALA A 125 -5.14 -12.08 10.23
CA ALA A 125 -4.47 -10.98 10.90
C ALA A 125 -4.08 -9.87 9.91
N LEU A 126 -3.43 -10.22 8.80
CA LEU A 126 -3.03 -9.26 7.77
C LEU A 126 -4.25 -8.63 7.09
N THR A 127 -5.29 -9.41 6.81
CA THR A 127 -6.53 -8.90 6.20
C THR A 127 -7.21 -7.87 7.10
N ARG A 128 -7.36 -8.17 8.41
CA ARG A 128 -7.89 -7.20 9.38
C ARG A 128 -7.03 -5.95 9.44
N TRP A 129 -5.71 -6.11 9.50
CA TRP A 129 -4.76 -5.00 9.50
C TRP A 129 -4.90 -4.11 8.25
N THR A 130 -4.93 -4.69 7.06
CA THR A 130 -5.13 -3.97 5.80
C THR A 130 -6.48 -3.25 5.74
N VAL A 131 -7.55 -3.85 6.29
CA VAL A 131 -8.88 -3.20 6.39
C VAL A 131 -8.83 -1.99 7.34
N CYS A 132 -8.15 -2.09 8.49
CA CYS A 132 -7.95 -0.96 9.39
C CYS A 132 -7.17 0.18 8.71
N LEU A 133 -6.11 -0.16 7.96
CA LEU A 133 -5.35 0.82 7.18
C LEU A 133 -6.19 1.47 6.08
N LEU A 134 -7.08 0.70 5.44
CA LEU A 134 -8.01 1.22 4.44
C LEU A 134 -9.00 2.21 5.05
N ALA A 135 -9.60 1.87 6.20
CA ALA A 135 -10.47 2.78 6.93
C ALA A 135 -9.73 4.06 7.31
N LEU A 136 -8.48 3.95 7.79
CA LEU A 136 -7.63 5.10 8.11
C LEU A 136 -7.38 5.99 6.89
N LEU A 137 -7.03 5.42 5.73
CA LEU A 137 -6.86 6.17 4.48
C LEU A 137 -8.15 6.92 4.09
N LEU A 138 -9.30 6.23 4.14
CA LEU A 138 -10.58 6.83 3.78
C LEU A 138 -10.95 7.99 4.71
N THR A 139 -10.73 7.83 6.02
CA THR A 139 -10.94 8.91 7.00
C THR A 139 -10.01 10.09 6.74
N ALA A 140 -8.73 9.84 6.47
CA ALA A 140 -7.75 10.89 6.17
C ALA A 140 -8.12 11.65 4.89
N VAL A 141 -8.50 10.93 3.83
CA VAL A 141 -8.95 11.50 2.55
C VAL A 141 -10.22 12.33 2.74
N LEU A 142 -11.20 11.82 3.49
CA LEU A 142 -12.44 12.55 3.74
C LEU A 142 -12.16 13.84 4.53
N PHE A 143 -11.41 13.75 5.62
CA PHE A 143 -11.02 14.90 6.43
C PHE A 143 -10.28 15.95 5.59
N SER A 144 -9.23 15.55 4.85
CA SER A 144 -8.45 16.49 4.06
C SER A 144 -9.26 17.09 2.90
N THR A 145 -10.19 16.33 2.32
CA THR A 145 -11.08 16.85 1.28
C THR A 145 -12.04 17.90 1.81
N LEU A 146 -12.62 17.67 3.00
CA LEU A 146 -13.55 18.60 3.64
C LEU A 146 -12.85 19.85 4.20
N ALA A 147 -11.61 19.70 4.68
CA ALA A 147 -10.82 20.81 5.20
C ALA A 147 -10.22 21.70 4.10
N ALA A 148 -10.19 21.23 2.86
CA ALA A 148 -9.54 21.95 1.77
C ALA A 148 -10.37 23.12 1.25
N SER A 149 -9.68 24.23 0.99
CA SER A 149 -10.20 25.43 0.34
C SER A 149 -9.63 25.59 -1.09
N PRO A 150 -10.22 26.48 -1.91
CA PRO A 150 -9.61 26.90 -3.18
C PRO A 150 -8.23 27.55 -2.97
N ASP A 151 -7.31 27.35 -3.92
CA ASP A 151 -6.02 28.07 -3.93
C ASP A 151 -6.18 29.55 -4.38
N ASP A 152 -5.09 30.32 -4.32
CA ASP A 152 -5.07 31.74 -4.72
C ASP A 152 -5.45 31.96 -6.20
N MET A 153 -5.41 30.91 -7.02
CA MET A 153 -5.84 30.92 -8.42
C MET A 153 -7.27 30.39 -8.60
N GLY A 154 -8.03 30.22 -7.51
CA GLY A 154 -9.41 29.75 -7.50
C GLY A 154 -9.58 28.25 -7.75
N ARG A 155 -8.51 27.45 -7.75
CA ARG A 155 -8.59 26.01 -8.00
C ARG A 155 -9.04 25.29 -6.74
N ALA A 156 -10.20 24.63 -6.83
CA ALA A 156 -10.83 23.97 -5.69
C ALA A 156 -9.96 22.86 -5.07
N GLY A 157 -9.96 22.81 -3.73
CA GLY A 157 -9.43 21.68 -2.95
C GLY A 157 -7.92 21.49 -3.03
N ARG A 158 -7.16 22.59 -3.17
CA ARG A 158 -5.69 22.57 -3.26
C ARG A 158 -5.00 23.32 -2.13
N ALA A 159 -5.73 24.12 -1.37
CA ALA A 159 -5.21 24.84 -0.22
C ALA A 159 -5.94 24.42 1.05
N VAL A 160 -5.40 24.82 2.19
CA VAL A 160 -6.13 24.92 3.45
C VAL A 160 -5.91 26.34 3.97
N SER A 161 -6.96 26.98 4.46
CA SER A 161 -6.91 28.36 4.92
C SER A 161 -7.70 28.53 6.21
N VAL A 162 -7.15 29.30 7.14
CA VAL A 162 -7.82 29.68 8.39
C VAL A 162 -7.78 31.18 8.57
N TRP A 163 -8.77 31.70 9.30
CA TRP A 163 -8.88 33.10 9.67
C TRP A 163 -9.06 33.19 11.17
N TRP A 164 -8.42 34.16 11.81
CA TRP A 164 -8.56 34.41 13.23
C TRP A 164 -8.52 35.91 13.53
N ILE A 165 -8.98 36.26 14.73
CA ILE A 165 -8.94 37.62 15.24
C ILE A 165 -7.88 37.66 16.34
N GLU A 166 -6.99 38.64 16.28
CA GLU A 166 -5.92 38.84 17.27
C GLU A 166 -5.83 40.31 17.67
N GLY A 167 -5.49 40.57 18.93
CA GLY A 167 -5.49 41.90 19.55
C GLY A 167 -6.75 42.20 20.38
N GLU A 168 -6.64 43.17 21.29
CA GLU A 168 -7.73 43.62 22.16
C GLU A 168 -8.22 45.03 21.77
N GLY A 169 -9.53 45.24 21.86
CA GLY A 169 -10.16 46.55 21.65
C GLY A 169 -9.92 47.12 20.25
N ALA A 170 -9.50 48.39 20.17
CA ALA A 170 -9.28 49.10 18.91
C ALA A 170 -8.07 48.57 18.09
N GLN A 171 -7.25 47.68 18.67
CA GLN A 171 -6.14 47.02 17.96
C GLN A 171 -6.50 45.61 17.45
N SER A 172 -7.77 45.20 17.55
CA SER A 172 -8.23 43.93 17.02
C SER A 172 -8.15 43.92 15.48
N GLY A 173 -7.38 42.98 14.93
CA GLY A 173 -7.22 42.77 13.51
C GLY A 173 -7.69 41.37 13.10
N THR A 174 -8.18 41.24 11.86
CA THR A 174 -8.43 39.93 11.24
C THR A 174 -7.19 39.49 10.48
N TYR A 175 -6.68 38.30 10.81
CA TYR A 175 -5.52 37.68 10.19
C TYR A 175 -5.95 36.40 9.48
N GLY A 176 -5.20 36.02 8.45
CA GLY A 176 -5.43 34.80 7.70
C GLY A 176 -4.12 34.14 7.30
N ALA A 177 -4.14 32.82 7.26
CA ALA A 177 -3.03 32.01 6.74
C ALA A 177 -3.57 30.96 5.78
N ALA A 178 -2.80 30.66 4.75
CA ALA A 178 -3.10 29.62 3.79
C ALA A 178 -1.86 28.78 3.46
N ARG A 179 -2.08 27.49 3.18
CA ARG A 179 -1.03 26.53 2.79
C ARG A 179 -1.42 25.80 1.52
N THR A 180 -0.47 25.68 0.61
CA THR A 180 -0.59 24.95 -0.65
C THR A 180 0.76 24.29 -0.98
N PRO A 181 0.80 23.03 -1.45
CA PRO A 181 -0.33 22.17 -1.78
C PRO A 181 -0.87 21.36 -0.58
N PHE A 182 -2.17 21.49 -0.31
CA PHE A 182 -2.89 20.66 0.67
C PHE A 182 -3.60 19.47 -0.01
N PRO A 183 -3.65 18.26 0.59
CA PRO A 183 -4.23 17.07 -0.03
C PRO A 183 -5.77 17.07 -0.04
N GLY A 184 -6.39 18.07 -0.66
CA GLY A 184 -7.83 18.16 -0.86
C GLY A 184 -8.36 17.42 -2.10
N SER A 185 -9.59 17.75 -2.51
CA SER A 185 -10.33 17.08 -3.61
C SER A 185 -9.56 16.97 -4.92
N PHE A 186 -8.71 17.96 -5.23
CA PHE A 186 -7.85 17.95 -6.42
C PHE A 186 -6.92 16.74 -6.47
N TYR A 187 -6.41 16.31 -5.32
CA TYR A 187 -5.51 15.16 -5.21
C TYR A 187 -6.25 13.88 -4.81
N THR A 188 -7.23 13.98 -3.90
CA THR A 188 -7.91 12.81 -3.35
C THR A 188 -8.84 12.12 -4.34
N SER A 189 -9.32 12.82 -5.36
CA SER A 189 -10.00 12.20 -6.50
C SER A 189 -9.13 11.15 -7.21
N TRP A 190 -7.86 11.47 -7.47
CA TRP A 190 -6.89 10.53 -8.04
C TRP A 190 -6.54 9.39 -7.08
N VAL A 191 -6.48 9.66 -5.77
CA VAL A 191 -6.35 8.61 -4.74
C VAL A 191 -7.54 7.64 -4.81
N GLY A 192 -8.77 8.15 -4.94
CA GLY A 192 -9.97 7.34 -5.09
C GLY A 192 -9.94 6.45 -6.34
N LEU A 193 -9.54 7.00 -7.49
CA LEU A 193 -9.39 6.24 -8.74
C LEU A 193 -8.32 5.15 -8.63
N ALA A 194 -7.13 5.48 -8.11
CA ALA A 194 -6.04 4.53 -7.93
C ALA A 194 -6.40 3.42 -6.92
N LEU A 195 -7.12 3.78 -5.85
CA LEU A 195 -7.61 2.83 -4.85
C LEU A 195 -8.64 1.87 -5.47
N ALA A 196 -9.61 2.38 -6.22
CA ALA A 196 -10.60 1.54 -6.91
C ALA A 196 -9.92 0.55 -7.87
N LEU A 197 -8.94 1.02 -8.64
CA LEU A 197 -8.15 0.16 -9.54
C LEU A 197 -7.37 -0.92 -8.77
N LEU A 198 -6.72 -0.55 -7.66
CA LEU A 198 -5.98 -1.49 -6.81
C LEU A 198 -6.89 -2.56 -6.23
N LEU A 199 -8.04 -2.17 -5.69
CA LEU A 199 -9.00 -3.11 -5.10
C LEU A 199 -9.60 -4.04 -6.15
N ALA A 200 -9.97 -3.52 -7.33
CA ALA A 200 -10.48 -4.33 -8.43
C ALA A 200 -9.45 -5.38 -8.87
N LEU A 201 -8.19 -4.98 -9.03
CA LEU A 201 -7.11 -5.88 -9.43
C LEU A 201 -6.75 -6.89 -8.33
N ALA A 202 -6.78 -6.48 -7.07
CA ALA A 202 -6.59 -7.38 -5.93
C ALA A 202 -7.69 -8.44 -5.88
N VAL A 203 -8.98 -8.04 -5.99
CA VAL A 203 -10.11 -8.98 -6.04
C VAL A 203 -9.95 -9.95 -7.22
N LEU A 204 -9.63 -9.44 -8.42
CA LEU A 204 -9.37 -10.28 -9.58
C LEU A 204 -8.25 -11.29 -9.30
N GLY A 205 -7.12 -10.84 -8.76
CA GLY A 205 -5.98 -11.68 -8.42
C GLY A 205 -6.31 -12.76 -7.39
N LEU A 206 -7.06 -12.40 -6.35
CA LEU A 206 -7.54 -13.33 -5.34
C LEU A 206 -8.48 -14.39 -5.94
N VAL A 207 -9.45 -13.97 -6.77
CA VAL A 207 -10.38 -14.87 -7.46
C VAL A 207 -9.64 -15.83 -8.38
N LEU A 208 -8.71 -15.32 -9.20
CA LEU A 208 -7.91 -16.13 -10.12
C LEU A 208 -7.02 -17.13 -9.38
N THR A 209 -6.46 -16.73 -8.23
CA THR A 209 -5.62 -17.61 -7.41
C THR A 209 -6.42 -18.74 -6.78
N VAL A 210 -7.60 -18.44 -6.23
CA VAL A 210 -8.43 -19.47 -5.56
C VAL A 210 -9.16 -20.37 -6.56
N ARG A 211 -9.61 -19.83 -7.70
CA ARG A 211 -10.32 -20.61 -8.72
C ARG A 211 -9.42 -21.43 -9.63
N ARG A 212 -8.09 -21.28 -9.53
CA ARG A 212 -7.11 -22.06 -10.31
C ARG A 212 -7.34 -23.57 -10.16
N PRO A 213 -7.54 -24.34 -11.25
CA PRO A 213 -7.62 -25.81 -11.21
C PRO A 213 -6.33 -26.45 -10.67
N ARG A 214 -6.43 -27.61 -10.00
CA ARG A 214 -5.29 -28.39 -9.49
C ARG A 214 -4.92 -29.50 -10.48
N ASN A 215 -3.64 -29.83 -10.58
CA ASN A 215 -3.11 -30.87 -11.46
C ASN A 215 -2.93 -32.20 -10.70
N GLY A 216 -4.03 -32.83 -10.29
CA GLY A 216 -4.01 -34.12 -9.59
C GLY A 216 -4.44 -34.06 -8.13
N ALA A 217 -4.42 -35.23 -7.48
CA ALA A 217 -4.93 -35.47 -6.12
C ALA A 217 -3.87 -35.97 -5.12
N ASP A 218 -2.60 -35.99 -5.52
CA ASP A 218 -1.49 -36.35 -4.63
C ASP A 218 -1.46 -35.42 -3.40
N PRO A 219 -1.53 -35.97 -2.16
CA PRO A 219 -1.54 -35.19 -0.93
C PRO A 219 -0.37 -34.20 -0.81
N GLU A 220 0.82 -34.56 -1.29
CA GLU A 220 1.98 -33.67 -1.20
C GLU A 220 1.86 -32.51 -2.19
N LEU A 221 1.43 -32.79 -3.42
CA LEU A 221 1.16 -31.78 -4.43
C LEU A 221 0.05 -30.81 -3.98
N VAL A 222 -1.01 -31.33 -3.36
CA VAL A 222 -2.10 -30.52 -2.77
C VAL A 222 -1.57 -29.60 -1.68
N ARG A 223 -0.76 -30.11 -0.75
CA ARG A 223 -0.15 -29.33 0.33
C ARG A 223 0.70 -28.18 -0.21
N VAL A 224 1.56 -28.44 -1.20
CA VAL A 224 2.44 -27.41 -1.77
C VAL A 224 1.64 -26.39 -2.60
N ASP A 225 0.65 -26.83 -3.38
CA ASP A 225 -0.23 -25.94 -4.15
C ASP A 225 -0.99 -24.97 -3.24
N ASP A 226 -1.52 -25.47 -2.11
CA ASP A 226 -2.21 -24.64 -1.13
C ASP A 226 -1.29 -23.65 -0.43
N ALA A 227 -0.07 -24.06 -0.09
CA ALA A 227 0.93 -23.15 0.45
C ALA A 227 1.25 -22.02 -0.55
N LEU A 228 1.40 -22.34 -1.84
CA LEU A 228 1.66 -21.35 -2.90
C LEU A 228 0.47 -20.38 -3.12
N ARG A 229 -0.77 -20.87 -3.02
CA ARG A 229 -1.96 -20.01 -3.05
C ARG A 229 -1.97 -19.06 -1.86
N ARG A 230 -1.73 -19.55 -0.64
CA ARG A 230 -1.66 -18.72 0.57
C ARG A 230 -0.58 -17.66 0.47
N ILE A 231 0.62 -18.02 0.02
CA ILE A 231 1.74 -17.10 -0.22
C ILE A 231 1.32 -16.01 -1.21
N THR A 232 0.68 -16.39 -2.32
CA THR A 232 0.21 -15.44 -3.34
C THR A 232 -0.84 -14.50 -2.79
N VAL A 233 -1.86 -15.03 -2.11
CA VAL A 233 -2.92 -14.24 -1.46
C VAL A 233 -2.33 -13.28 -0.43
N GLU A 234 -1.40 -13.74 0.40
CA GLU A 234 -0.69 -12.91 1.37
C GLU A 234 0.09 -11.79 0.67
N GLY A 235 0.78 -12.09 -0.44
CA GLY A 235 1.48 -11.08 -1.24
C GLY A 235 0.55 -10.03 -1.83
N ILE A 236 -0.62 -10.42 -2.33
CA ILE A 236 -1.64 -9.48 -2.85
C ILE A 236 -2.14 -8.58 -1.71
N VAL A 237 -2.54 -9.15 -0.57
CA VAL A 237 -3.05 -8.38 0.57
C VAL A 237 -1.96 -7.46 1.14
N ALA A 238 -0.71 -7.92 1.22
CA ALA A 238 0.42 -7.12 1.66
C ALA A 238 0.71 -5.95 0.70
N ALA A 239 0.63 -6.17 -0.62
CA ALA A 239 0.78 -5.09 -1.60
C ALA A 239 -0.35 -4.05 -1.48
N VAL A 240 -1.59 -4.48 -1.25
CA VAL A 240 -2.70 -3.55 -0.95
C VAL A 240 -2.40 -2.77 0.33
N GLY A 241 -1.94 -3.45 1.38
CA GLY A 241 -1.50 -2.83 2.63
C GLY A 241 -0.45 -1.74 2.41
N VAL A 242 0.58 -2.02 1.61
CA VAL A 242 1.64 -1.06 1.24
C VAL A 242 1.06 0.16 0.51
N GLY A 243 0.24 -0.04 -0.52
CA GLY A 243 -0.32 1.07 -1.30
C GLY A 243 -1.23 1.99 -0.47
N VAL A 244 -2.10 1.39 0.35
CA VAL A 244 -3.03 2.09 1.22
C VAL A 244 -2.30 2.85 2.32
N SER A 245 -1.40 2.19 3.05
CA SER A 245 -0.62 2.82 4.13
C SER A 245 0.35 3.88 3.62
N GLY A 246 0.99 3.68 2.47
CA GLY A 246 1.86 4.68 1.86
C GLY A 246 1.10 5.94 1.47
N SER A 247 -0.10 5.79 0.91
CA SER A 247 -0.94 6.96 0.56
C SER A 247 -1.52 7.63 1.79
N ALA A 248 -1.90 6.85 2.80
CA ALA A 248 -2.37 7.38 4.07
C ALA A 248 -1.27 8.21 4.75
N LEU A 249 -0.05 7.67 4.80
CA LEU A 249 1.14 8.37 5.31
C LEU A 249 1.36 9.68 4.57
N ALA A 250 1.32 9.68 3.23
CA ALA A 250 1.51 10.89 2.44
C ALA A 250 0.44 11.96 2.75
N VAL A 251 -0.84 11.57 2.77
CA VAL A 251 -1.96 12.49 3.03
C VAL A 251 -1.88 13.06 4.46
N THR A 252 -1.70 12.21 5.47
CA THR A 252 -1.75 12.66 6.88
C THR A 252 -0.48 13.39 7.30
N LEU A 253 0.68 13.04 6.75
CA LEU A 253 1.92 13.76 7.01
C LEU A 253 1.86 15.18 6.46
N VAL A 254 1.47 15.35 5.18
CA VAL A 254 1.38 16.69 4.57
C VAL A 254 0.28 17.50 5.24
N SER A 255 -0.91 16.92 5.45
CA SER A 255 -2.00 17.61 6.16
C SER A 255 -1.56 18.06 7.56
N GLY A 256 -0.85 17.19 8.28
CA GLY A 256 -0.37 17.47 9.63
C GLY A 256 0.62 18.63 9.68
N MET A 257 1.62 18.62 8.78
CA MET A 257 2.59 19.71 8.67
C MET A 257 1.93 21.04 8.30
N ASP A 258 1.05 21.04 7.28
CA ASP A 258 0.39 22.27 6.84
C ASP A 258 -0.53 22.85 7.92
N LEU A 259 -1.32 22.02 8.61
CA LEU A 259 -2.22 22.47 9.68
C LEU A 259 -1.48 23.05 10.88
N LEU A 260 -0.29 22.54 11.22
CA LEU A 260 0.54 23.10 12.28
C LEU A 260 1.17 24.45 11.93
N GLU A 261 1.30 24.75 10.63
CA GLU A 261 1.88 26.01 10.14
C GLU A 261 0.85 27.13 9.93
N LEU A 262 -0.45 26.89 10.16
CA LEU A 262 -1.54 27.83 9.90
C LEU A 262 -1.76 28.91 10.99
N GLY A 263 -0.81 29.10 11.90
CA GLY A 263 -0.90 30.12 12.96
C GLY A 263 -1.54 29.62 14.26
N PRO A 264 -1.85 30.52 15.23
CA PRO A 264 -2.29 30.15 16.58
C PRO A 264 -3.76 29.74 16.65
N VAL A 265 -4.24 28.93 15.71
CA VAL A 265 -5.62 28.44 15.67
C VAL A 265 -5.69 27.08 16.38
N PRO A 266 -6.26 26.96 17.60
CA PRO A 266 -6.17 25.74 18.41
C PRO A 266 -6.69 24.49 17.70
N LEU A 267 -7.78 24.63 16.93
CA LEU A 267 -8.36 23.52 16.17
C LEU A 267 -7.44 23.04 15.03
N ALA A 268 -6.77 23.96 14.34
CA ALA A 268 -5.81 23.60 13.28
C ALA A 268 -4.60 22.88 13.89
N THR A 269 -4.05 23.42 14.98
CA THR A 269 -2.93 22.82 15.71
C THR A 269 -3.25 21.41 16.21
N ALA A 270 -4.42 21.24 16.85
CA ALA A 270 -4.87 19.93 17.35
C ALA A 270 -5.07 18.93 16.19
N SER A 271 -5.72 19.36 15.11
CA SER A 271 -5.94 18.51 13.93
C SER A 271 -4.62 18.14 13.24
N GLY A 272 -3.65 19.06 13.20
CA GLY A 272 -2.32 18.84 12.68
C GLY A 272 -1.55 17.80 13.49
N ALA A 273 -1.55 17.93 14.82
CA ALA A 273 -0.92 16.97 15.73
C ALA A 273 -1.54 15.57 15.62
N VAL A 274 -2.88 15.46 15.58
CA VAL A 274 -3.58 14.19 15.37
C VAL A 274 -3.20 13.58 14.02
N SER A 275 -3.14 14.39 12.95
CA SER A 275 -2.74 13.92 11.62
C SER A 275 -1.31 13.35 11.62
N LEU A 276 -0.37 13.97 12.34
CA LEU A 276 0.99 13.44 12.47
C LEU A 276 1.05 12.12 13.27
N ILE A 277 0.25 11.97 14.34
CA ILE A 277 0.15 10.70 15.06
C ILE A 277 -0.38 9.59 14.14
N VAL A 278 -1.41 9.91 13.36
CA VAL A 278 -1.97 8.99 12.36
C VAL A 278 -0.93 8.67 11.26
N ALA A 279 -0.09 9.63 10.85
CA ALA A 279 1.02 9.41 9.93
C ALA A 279 2.02 8.38 10.48
N VAL A 280 2.36 8.42 11.77
CA VAL A 280 3.20 7.39 12.41
C VAL A 280 2.53 6.01 12.34
N GLY A 281 1.23 5.94 12.63
CA GLY A 281 0.47 4.68 12.49
C GLY A 281 0.48 4.14 11.06
N ALA A 282 0.31 5.01 10.06
CA ALA A 282 0.39 4.66 8.65
C ALA A 282 1.79 4.18 8.26
N LEU A 283 2.85 4.81 8.78
CA LEU A 283 4.24 4.36 8.58
C LEU A 283 4.46 2.95 9.14
N VAL A 284 4.01 2.67 10.37
CA VAL A 284 4.09 1.31 10.94
C VAL A 284 3.34 0.30 10.06
N GLY A 285 2.16 0.68 9.57
CA GLY A 285 1.37 -0.11 8.62
C GLY A 285 2.12 -0.42 7.32
N LEU A 286 2.81 0.59 6.78
CA LEU A 286 3.63 0.50 5.57
C LEU A 286 4.80 -0.45 5.77
N LEU A 287 5.59 -0.25 6.84
CA LEU A 287 6.73 -1.09 7.18
C LEU A 287 6.29 -2.55 7.39
N GLY A 288 5.22 -2.78 8.18
CA GLY A 288 4.68 -4.11 8.44
C GLY A 288 4.20 -4.82 7.17
N SER A 289 3.47 -4.12 6.30
CA SER A 289 2.99 -4.68 5.03
C SER A 289 4.14 -4.94 4.06
N ALA A 290 5.13 -4.05 3.99
CA ALA A 290 6.30 -4.19 3.13
C ALA A 290 7.15 -5.41 3.52
N VAL A 291 7.35 -5.64 4.82
CA VAL A 291 8.06 -6.83 5.31
C VAL A 291 7.34 -8.12 4.89
N VAL A 292 6.01 -8.17 4.98
CA VAL A 292 5.24 -9.34 4.55
C VAL A 292 5.28 -9.51 3.02
N LEU A 293 5.26 -8.41 2.27
CA LEU A 293 5.35 -8.43 0.81
C LEU A 293 6.70 -8.97 0.32
N LEU A 294 7.80 -8.49 0.94
CA LEU A 294 9.17 -8.90 0.65
C LEU A 294 9.45 -10.33 1.15
N VAL A 295 8.86 -10.71 2.27
CA VAL A 295 9.08 -12.00 2.91
C VAL A 295 7.75 -12.73 3.13
N PRO A 296 7.24 -13.47 2.13
CA PRO A 296 6.05 -14.28 2.31
C PRO A 296 6.20 -15.29 3.46
N ARG A 297 5.11 -15.57 4.17
CA ARG A 297 5.08 -16.66 5.15
C ARG A 297 5.10 -18.01 4.48
N ASP A 298 5.68 -18.95 5.18
CA ASP A 298 5.59 -20.35 4.84
C ASP A 298 4.13 -20.77 4.99
N GLY A 299 3.51 -21.20 3.91
CA GLY A 299 2.08 -21.53 3.87
C GLY A 299 1.64 -22.70 4.76
N GLY A 300 2.48 -23.14 5.70
CA GLY A 300 2.20 -24.12 6.73
C GLY A 300 1.05 -23.63 7.62
N GLY A 301 -0.05 -24.36 7.58
CA GLY A 301 -1.14 -24.19 8.53
C GLY A 301 -0.63 -24.43 9.95
N ARG A 302 -1.08 -23.58 10.87
CA ARG A 302 -1.38 -24.06 12.22
C ARG A 302 -2.62 -24.92 12.16
#